data_AF-A0A6A7RX81-F1
#
_entry.id   AF-A0A6A7RX81-F1
#
_cell.length_a   1.000
_cell.length_b   1.000
_cell.length_c   1.000
_cell.angle_alpha   90.00
_cell.angle_beta   90.00
_cell.angle_gamma   90.00
#
_symmetry.space_group_name_H-M   'P 1'
#
loop_
_entity.id
_entity.type
_entity.pdbx_description
1 polymer ?
#
loop_
_entity_poly.entity_id
_entity_poly.type
_entity_poly.pdbx_seq_one_letter_code
_entity_poly.pdbx_strand_id
1 'polypeptide(L)' 'EWQQVIREQRATFSCRPDLHRPAARTARSGLWLAGDYVCADYPATLEAAVRSGLAAARGMLLESRS' A
#
# COMPACT_ATOMS: atom_id res chain seq x y z
N GLU A 1 -38.22 -4.26 -5.46
CA GLU A 1 -36.83 -3.95 -5.82
C GLU A 1 -36.18 -3.13 -4.69
N TRP A 2 -35.18 -3.66 -4.00
CA TRP A 2 -34.42 -2.94 -2.96
C TRP A 2 -33.08 -2.47 -3.55
N GLN A 3 -32.75 -1.18 -3.41
CA GLN A 3 -31.45 -0.62 -3.80
C GLN A 3 -30.98 0.36 -2.71
N GLN A 4 -29.74 0.18 -2.22
CA GLN A 4 -29.13 1.05 -1.23
C GLN A 4 -27.79 1.58 -1.76
N VAL A 5 -27.63 2.91 -1.77
CA VAL A 5 -26.37 3.57 -2.13
C VAL A 5 -25.55 3.78 -0.87
N ILE A 6 -24.32 3.26 -0.86
CA ILE A 6 -23.35 3.46 0.22
C ILE A 6 -22.34 4.52 -0.23
N ARG A 7 -22.17 5.58 0.58
CA ARG A 7 -21.15 6.61 0.39
C ARG A 7 -20.25 6.64 1.61
N GLU A 8 -18.97 6.33 1.43
CA GLU A 8 -17.95 6.40 2.48
C GLU A 8 -16.85 7.37 2.07
N GLN A 9 -16.74 8.49 2.77
CA GLN A 9 -15.81 9.58 2.41
C GLN A 9 -14.36 9.27 2.81
N ARG A 10 -14.13 8.31 3.72
CA ARG A 10 -12.79 7.93 4.23
C ARG A 10 -12.24 6.64 3.63
N ALA A 11 -12.94 6.05 2.67
CA ALA A 11 -12.50 4.83 1.99
C ALA A 11 -11.40 5.08 0.93
N THR A 12 -10.98 6.33 0.74
CA THR A 12 -9.99 6.70 -0.29
C THR A 12 -8.80 7.42 0.36
N PHE A 13 -7.60 7.03 -0.02
CA PHE A 13 -6.37 7.72 0.40
C PHE A 13 -6.41 9.20 -0.01
N SER A 14 -5.83 10.08 0.82
CA SER A 14 -5.81 11.51 0.53
C SER A 14 -4.91 11.80 -0.66
N CYS A 15 -5.45 12.26 -1.79
CA CYS A 15 -4.65 12.64 -2.97
C CYS A 15 -4.07 14.05 -2.82
N ARG A 16 -3.31 14.31 -1.75
CA ARG A 16 -2.56 15.58 -1.61
C ARG A 16 -1.18 15.45 -2.26
N PRO A 17 -0.72 16.50 -2.98
CA PRO A 17 0.67 16.53 -3.45
C PRO A 17 1.63 16.46 -2.26
N ASP A 18 2.81 15.89 -2.50
CA ASP A 18 3.93 15.80 -1.54
C ASP A 18 3.63 15.05 -0.24
N LEU A 19 2.61 14.17 -0.24
CA LEU A 19 2.39 13.26 0.88
C LEU A 19 3.56 12.29 1.03
N HIS A 20 4.18 12.33 2.22
CA HIS A 20 5.19 11.35 2.58
C HIS A 20 4.58 9.94 2.59
N ARG A 21 5.16 9.04 1.79
CA ARG A 21 4.79 7.62 1.77
C ARG A 21 5.92 6.79 2.38
N PRO A 22 5.62 5.94 3.37
CA PRO A 22 6.64 5.11 4.00
C PRO A 22 7.20 4.09 3.01
N ALA A 23 8.45 3.67 3.21
CA ALA A 23 9.02 2.56 2.46
C ALA A 23 8.39 1.22 2.87
N ALA A 24 8.38 0.25 1.95
CA ALA A 24 7.85 -1.10 2.22
C ALA A 24 8.64 -1.86 3.30
N ARG A 25 9.97 -1.64 3.38
CA ARG A 25 10.80 -2.26 4.42
C ARG A 25 10.68 -1.47 5.72
N THR A 26 10.28 -2.13 6.80
CA THR A 26 10.26 -1.49 8.12
C THR A 26 11.60 -1.69 8.84
N ALA A 27 11.79 -0.98 9.96
CA ALA A 27 12.92 -1.18 10.85
C ALA A 27 12.89 -2.53 11.59
N ARG A 28 11.73 -3.22 11.62
CA ARG A 28 11.56 -4.50 12.29
C ARG A 28 11.76 -5.63 11.27
N SER A 29 12.71 -6.51 11.56
CA SER A 29 12.97 -7.69 10.72
C SER A 29 11.73 -8.56 10.57
N GLY A 30 11.47 -9.03 9.35
CA GLY A 30 10.29 -9.82 9.01
C GLY A 30 8.97 -9.04 8.95
N LEU A 31 8.97 -7.73 9.18
CA LEU A 31 7.78 -6.87 9.03
C LEU A 31 7.92 -5.94 7.82
N TRP A 32 6.97 -6.07 6.90
CA TRP A 32 6.92 -5.30 5.65
C TRP A 32 5.54 -4.65 5.47
N LEU A 33 5.52 -3.44 4.90
CA LEU A 33 4.30 -2.71 4.58
C LEU A 33 3.90 -2.94 3.12
N ALA A 34 2.61 -3.08 2.89
CA ALA A 34 1.99 -3.15 1.58
C ALA A 34 0.70 -2.31 1.55
N GLY A 35 0.43 -1.73 0.40
CA GLY A 35 -0.70 -0.83 0.18
C GLY A 35 -0.35 0.28 -0.80
N ASP A 36 -1.39 0.85 -1.39
CA ASP A 36 -1.29 2.00 -2.29
C ASP A 36 -0.68 3.25 -1.62
N TYR A 37 -0.79 3.35 -0.30
CA TYR A 37 -0.12 4.36 0.54
C TYR A 37 1.39 4.17 0.71
N VAL A 38 1.96 3.03 0.29
CA VAL A 38 3.41 2.69 0.44
C VAL A 38 4.18 2.98 -0.85
N CYS A 39 3.51 3.06 -2.01
CA CYS A 39 4.14 3.27 -3.31
C CYS A 39 4.12 4.75 -3.71
N ALA A 40 5.19 5.50 -3.44
CA ALA A 40 5.25 6.95 -3.69
C ALA A 40 5.06 7.35 -5.16
N ASP A 41 5.59 6.55 -6.09
CA ASP A 41 5.67 6.89 -7.52
C ASP A 41 4.35 6.79 -8.27
N TYR A 42 3.33 6.17 -7.68
CA TYR A 42 2.00 6.02 -8.29
C TYR A 42 0.93 6.68 -7.41
N PRO A 43 -0.16 7.23 -7.98
CA PRO A 43 -1.33 7.60 -7.19
C PRO A 43 -1.87 6.39 -6.41
N ALA A 44 -2.70 6.64 -5.40
CA ALA A 44 -3.27 5.57 -4.59
C ALA A 44 -4.30 4.77 -5.41
N THR A 45 -3.82 3.74 -6.11
CA THR A 45 -4.60 2.89 -7.02
C THR A 45 -4.45 1.41 -6.66
N LEU A 46 -5.34 0.58 -7.20
CA LEU A 46 -5.26 -0.88 -7.05
C LEU A 46 -3.94 -1.43 -7.61
N GLU A 47 -3.43 -0.89 -8.71
CA GLU A 47 -2.13 -1.26 -9.29
C GLU A 47 -0.98 -0.93 -8.34
N ALA A 48 -1.03 0.23 -7.66
CA ALA A 48 -0.05 0.60 -6.64
C ALA A 48 -0.11 -0.36 -5.43
N ALA A 49 -1.31 -0.72 -4.98
CA ALA A 49 -1.50 -1.72 -3.93
C ALA A 49 -0.90 -3.09 -4.32
N VAL A 50 -1.16 -3.58 -5.53
CA VAL A 50 -0.62 -4.85 -6.01
C VAL A 50 0.90 -4.79 -6.15
N ARG A 51 1.44 -3.73 -6.76
CA ARG A 51 2.89 -3.54 -6.94
C ARG A 51 3.63 -3.50 -5.60
N SER A 52 3.11 -2.77 -4.62
CA SER A 52 3.69 -2.70 -3.28
C SER A 52 3.63 -4.05 -2.55
N GLY A 53 2.53 -4.80 -2.69
CA GLY A 53 2.41 -6.15 -2.13
C GLY A 53 3.44 -7.13 -2.68
N LEU A 54 3.67 -7.11 -4.01
CA LEU A 54 4.73 -7.92 -4.63
C LEU A 54 6.13 -7.52 -4.16
N ALA A 55 6.38 -6.22 -3.97
CA ALA A 55 7.65 -5.74 -3.45
C ALA A 55 7.89 -6.20 -2.01
N ALA A 56 6.88 -6.11 -1.14
CA ALA A 56 6.94 -6.61 0.24
C ALA A 56 7.22 -8.11 0.29
N ALA A 57 6.48 -8.92 -0.49
CA ALA A 57 6.67 -10.36 -0.52
C ALA A 57 8.09 -10.76 -1.00
N ARG A 58 8.61 -10.10 -2.04
CA ARG A 58 9.99 -10.32 -2.51
C ARG A 58 11.02 -9.93 -1.46
N GLY A 59 10.82 -8.79 -0.79
CA GLY A 59 11.67 -8.34 0.30
C GLY A 59 11.74 -9.34 1.45
N MET A 60 10.59 -9.85 1.88
CA MET A 60 10.49 -10.88 2.92
C MET A 60 11.25 -12.16 2.53
N LEU A 61 11.09 -12.64 1.29
CA LEU A 61 11.77 -13.85 0.81
C LEU A 61 13.29 -13.69 0.73
N LEU A 62 13.78 -12.50 0.40
CA LEU A 62 15.21 -12.20 0.38
C LEU A 62 15.78 -12.11 1.80
N GLU A 63 15.04 -11.49 2.72
CA GLU A 63 15.41 -11.39 4.13
C GLU A 63 15.45 -12.76 4.81
N SER A 64 14.46 -13.62 4.57
CA SER A 64 14.39 -14.95 5.19
C SER A 64 15.49 -15.92 4.73
N ARG A 65 16.23 -15.55 3.67
CA ARG A 65 17.34 -16.33 3.12
C ARG A 65 18.71 -15.89 3.62
N SER A 66 18.77 -14.80 4.39
CA SER A 66 19.98 -14.25 5.01
C SER A 66 20.09 -14.66 6.47
#